data_AF-A0A7C4SFP2-F1
#
_entry.id   AF-A0A7C4SFP2-F1
#
_cell.length_a   1.000
_cell.length_b   1.000
_cell.length_c   1.000
_cell.angle_alpha   90.00
_cell.angle_beta   90.00
_cell.angle_gamma   90.00
#
_symmetry.space_group_name_H-M   'P 1'
#
loop_
_entity.id
_entity.type
_entity.pdbx_description
1 polymer ?
#
loop_
_entity_poly.entity_id
_entity_poly.type
_entity_poly.pdbx_seq_one_letter_code
_entity_poly.pdbx_strand_id
1 'polypeptide(L)'
;MWRFIALTALGLMVAGAEAWARIASPWLRRGLAFLWVLEALMRPPPALPWPYAVHPAFEWLRRNPEPGAVIDAFADHTPGLHLSRVTVMATEYHRRPTLSGFTPFHPRWIEKLQRGRGLLFRDRPDWLGQHGFRFLVVHNPPPDWAKWGWPFPLERCFDPPPGPSPWGYPICIFRIPDRGEPEITNPWLLDGWSGPESWGIWAEGTEARALWLTDRLEEPLFLELVAFPFCQPGKIQRLEVFLNGSSLGAETFPDCQERTIRWRIPGGWARGVHELVFRFAYA
;
A
#
# COMPACT_ATOMS: atom_id res chain seq x y z
N MET A 1 -0.38 -9.12 19.44
CA MET A 1 -1.63 -9.80 19.02
C MET A 1 -1.84 -11.15 19.72
N TRP A 2 -0.84 -12.04 19.77
CA TRP A 2 -0.92 -13.35 20.45
C TRP A 2 -1.37 -13.32 21.92
N ARG A 3 -0.96 -12.30 22.69
CA ARG A 3 -1.39 -12.10 24.09
C ARG A 3 -2.89 -11.94 24.26
N PHE A 4 -3.56 -11.24 23.34
CA PHE A 4 -5.01 -11.03 23.43
C PHE A 4 -5.80 -12.25 22.95
N ILE A 5 -5.30 -12.97 21.94
CA ILE A 5 -5.89 -14.24 21.46
C ILE A 5 -5.87 -15.29 22.58
N ALA A 6 -4.75 -15.41 23.30
CA ALA A 6 -4.62 -16.34 24.42
C ALA A 6 -5.61 -16.01 25.56
N LEU A 7 -5.80 -14.72 25.88
CA LEU A 7 -6.76 -14.27 26.89
C LEU A 7 -8.23 -14.51 26.46
N THR A 8 -8.57 -14.22 25.20
CA THR A 8 -9.91 -14.51 24.67
C THR A 8 -10.18 -16.00 24.57
N ALA A 9 -9.17 -16.81 24.23
CA ALA A 9 -9.30 -18.26 24.18
C ALA A 9 -9.62 -18.85 25.56
N LEU A 10 -8.95 -18.37 26.62
CA LEU A 10 -9.27 -18.76 28.00
C LEU A 10 -10.71 -18.41 28.37
N GLY A 11 -11.17 -17.20 28.07
CA GLY A 11 -12.55 -16.77 28.33
C GLY A 11 -13.59 -17.60 27.56
N LEU A 12 -13.33 -17.87 26.28
CA LEU A 12 -14.18 -18.71 25.42
C LEU A 12 -14.22 -20.16 25.89
N MET A 13 -13.11 -20.73 26.37
CA MET A 13 -13.05 -22.09 26.91
C MET A 13 -13.87 -22.22 28.19
N VAL A 14 -13.79 -21.23 29.09
CA VAL A 14 -14.58 -21.23 30.34
C VAL A 14 -16.07 -21.06 30.04
N ALA A 15 -16.44 -20.10 29.19
CA ALA A 15 -17.84 -19.90 28.79
C ALA A 15 -18.40 -21.12 28.03
N GLY A 16 -17.58 -21.76 27.19
CA GLY A 16 -17.91 -23.00 26.51
C GLY A 16 -18.16 -24.15 27.49
N ALA A 17 -17.31 -24.30 28.51
CA ALA A 17 -17.47 -25.30 29.56
C ALA A 17 -18.73 -25.07 30.42
N GLU A 18 -19.09 -23.81 30.69
CA GLU A 18 -20.31 -23.48 31.41
C GLU A 18 -21.56 -23.74 30.57
N ALA A 19 -21.55 -23.33 29.29
CA ALA A 19 -22.63 -23.62 28.35
C ALA A 19 -22.84 -25.13 28.18
N TRP A 20 -21.75 -25.90 28.16
CA TRP A 20 -21.76 -27.35 28.10
C TRP A 20 -22.46 -28.02 29.29
N ALA A 21 -22.16 -27.54 30.51
CA ALA A 21 -22.73 -28.08 31.73
C ALA A 21 -24.25 -27.95 31.77
N ARG A 22 -24.79 -26.94 31.07
CA ARG A 22 -26.24 -26.66 30.96
C ARG A 22 -26.97 -27.50 29.91
N ILE A 23 -26.25 -28.25 29.05
CA ILE A 23 -26.87 -29.13 28.05
C ILE A 23 -27.51 -30.34 28.75
N ALA A 24 -28.84 -30.40 28.81
CA ALA A 24 -29.58 -31.46 29.50
C ALA A 24 -29.45 -32.84 28.85
N SER A 25 -29.23 -32.90 27.53
CA SER A 25 -29.13 -34.17 26.79
C SER A 25 -27.74 -34.79 26.90
N PRO A 26 -27.59 -36.00 27.49
CA PRO A 26 -26.30 -36.67 27.63
C PRO A 26 -25.71 -37.09 26.27
N TRP A 27 -26.56 -37.36 25.27
CA TRP A 27 -26.11 -37.72 23.92
C TRP A 27 -25.55 -36.51 23.17
N LEU A 28 -26.21 -35.36 23.27
CA LEU A 28 -25.73 -34.12 22.65
C LEU A 28 -24.39 -33.70 23.26
N ARG A 29 -24.27 -33.85 24.58
CA ARG A 29 -23.03 -33.61 25.33
C ARG A 29 -21.89 -34.52 24.85
N ARG A 30 -22.14 -35.82 24.69
CA ARG A 30 -21.13 -36.77 24.15
C ARG A 30 -20.76 -36.47 22.70
N GLY A 31 -21.74 -36.14 21.86
CA GLY A 31 -21.53 -35.83 20.45
C GLY A 31 -20.66 -34.59 20.26
N LEU A 32 -20.95 -33.52 21.01
CA LEU A 32 -20.10 -32.33 21.00
C LEU A 32 -18.71 -32.62 21.59
N ALA A 33 -18.57 -33.54 22.57
CA ALA A 33 -17.26 -33.86 23.17
C ALA A 33 -16.38 -34.53 22.14
N PHE A 34 -16.99 -35.43 21.37
CA PHE A 34 -16.35 -36.08 20.26
C PHE A 34 -15.91 -35.07 19.18
N LEU A 35 -16.75 -34.07 18.85
CA LEU A 35 -16.39 -33.01 17.90
C LEU A 35 -15.22 -32.15 18.42
N TRP A 36 -15.22 -31.77 19.70
CA TRP A 36 -14.12 -31.03 20.31
C TRP A 36 -12.83 -31.84 20.35
N VAL A 37 -12.90 -33.14 20.65
CA VAL A 37 -11.75 -34.03 20.61
C VAL A 37 -11.25 -34.18 19.18
N LEU A 38 -12.13 -34.30 18.19
CA LEU A 38 -11.76 -34.30 16.77
C LEU A 38 -11.08 -33.00 16.34
N GLU A 39 -11.57 -31.85 16.81
CA GLU A 39 -10.95 -30.55 16.56
C GLU A 39 -9.57 -30.42 17.24
N ALA A 40 -9.43 -30.90 18.49
CA ALA A 40 -8.15 -30.95 19.19
C ALA A 40 -7.16 -31.96 18.57
N LEU A 41 -7.68 -33.03 17.95
CA LEU A 41 -6.91 -34.01 17.18
C LEU A 41 -6.59 -33.52 15.76
N MET A 42 -7.24 -32.45 15.26
CA MET A 42 -6.76 -31.78 14.06
C MET A 42 -5.36 -31.28 14.37
N ARG A 43 -4.39 -31.79 13.60
CA ARG A 43 -2.97 -31.60 13.85
C ARG A 43 -2.71 -30.14 14.20
N PRO A 44 -2.07 -29.84 15.35
CA PRO A 44 -1.65 -28.48 15.60
C PRO A 44 -0.88 -27.99 14.36
N PRO A 45 -1.09 -26.75 13.90
CA PRO A 45 -0.32 -26.22 12.78
C PRO A 45 1.15 -26.52 13.07
N PRO A 46 1.89 -27.06 12.08
CA PRO A 46 3.23 -27.58 12.33
C PRO A 46 4.03 -26.53 13.08
N ALA A 47 4.53 -26.92 14.26
CA ALA A 47 5.34 -26.04 15.07
C ALA A 47 6.61 -25.73 14.28
N LEU A 48 6.65 -24.53 13.69
CA LEU A 48 7.82 -24.08 12.98
C LEU A 48 8.91 -23.79 14.03
N PRO A 49 10.13 -24.33 13.84
CA PRO A 49 11.22 -24.12 14.79
C PRO A 49 11.57 -22.63 14.81
N TRP A 50 11.60 -22.06 16.00
CA TRP A 50 12.11 -20.70 16.22
C TRP A 50 13.58 -20.78 16.66
N PRO A 51 14.50 -20.00 16.07
CA PRO A 51 14.28 -19.01 15.01
C PRO A 51 14.05 -19.66 13.63
N TYR A 52 13.23 -19.02 12.80
CA TYR A 52 12.94 -19.50 11.45
C TYR A 52 14.15 -19.37 10.52
N ALA A 53 14.28 -20.32 9.58
CA ALA A 53 15.22 -20.19 8.47
C ALA A 53 14.81 -18.99 7.60
N VAL A 54 15.74 -18.03 7.46
CA VAL A 54 15.53 -16.80 6.70
C VAL A 54 15.49 -17.12 5.20
N HIS A 55 14.53 -16.53 4.49
CA HIS A 55 14.46 -16.71 3.05
C HIS A 55 15.66 -16.03 2.35
N PRO A 56 16.35 -16.69 1.39
CA PRO A 56 17.52 -16.12 0.71
C PRO A 56 17.26 -14.77 0.03
N ALA A 57 16.03 -14.55 -0.44
CA ALA A 57 15.60 -13.25 -0.99
C ALA A 57 15.79 -12.09 0.01
N PHE A 58 15.45 -12.29 1.29
CA PHE A 58 15.60 -11.26 2.31
C PHE A 58 17.07 -11.02 2.67
N GLU A 59 17.88 -12.07 2.69
CA GLU A 59 19.33 -11.91 2.86
C GLU A 59 19.95 -11.11 1.73
N TRP A 60 19.52 -11.38 0.49
CA TRP A 60 19.96 -10.62 -0.68
C TRP A 60 19.55 -9.14 -0.56
N LEU A 61 18.28 -8.84 -0.24
CA LEU A 61 17.82 -7.46 -0.04
C LEU A 61 18.60 -6.74 1.05
N ARG A 62 18.86 -7.43 2.17
CA ARG A 62 19.61 -6.87 3.30
C ARG A 62 21.06 -6.54 2.95
N ARG A 63 21.68 -7.33 2.06
CA ARG A 63 23.07 -7.14 1.62
C ARG A 63 23.19 -6.20 0.41
N ASN A 64 22.13 -6.05 -0.37
CA ASN A 64 22.12 -5.16 -1.53
C ASN A 64 22.38 -3.71 -1.06
N PRO A 65 23.34 -2.98 -1.66
CA PRO A 65 23.73 -1.64 -1.22
C PRO A 65 22.81 -0.52 -1.72
N GLU A 66 21.93 -0.77 -2.68
CA GLU A 66 21.04 0.24 -3.26
C GLU A 66 20.04 0.72 -2.21
N PRO A 67 20.00 2.02 -1.89
CA PRO A 67 19.04 2.57 -0.94
C PRO A 67 17.65 2.59 -1.58
N GLY A 68 16.61 2.43 -0.76
CA GLY A 68 15.23 2.54 -1.24
C GLY A 68 14.26 1.62 -0.52
N ALA A 69 12.99 1.97 -0.65
CA ALA A 69 11.88 1.21 -0.09
C ALA A 69 11.56 -0.02 -0.94
N VAL A 70 10.94 -1.00 -0.27
CA VAL A 70 10.49 -2.26 -0.83
C VAL A 70 8.97 -2.27 -0.88
N ILE A 71 8.38 -3.01 -1.81
CA ILE A 71 6.96 -3.34 -1.81
C ILE A 71 6.86 -4.85 -1.62
N ASP A 72 6.33 -5.31 -0.48
CA ASP A 72 6.15 -6.74 -0.23
C ASP A 72 4.73 -7.18 -0.57
N ALA A 73 4.58 -7.78 -1.75
CA ALA A 73 3.30 -8.21 -2.28
C ALA A 73 3.22 -9.73 -2.44
N PHE A 74 2.00 -10.26 -2.34
CA PHE A 74 1.69 -11.66 -2.56
C PHE A 74 1.02 -11.83 -3.93
N ALA A 75 1.49 -12.78 -4.72
CA ALA A 75 0.85 -13.16 -5.98
C ALA A 75 -0.37 -14.04 -5.70
N ASP A 76 -1.51 -13.67 -6.29
CA ASP A 76 -2.73 -14.50 -6.25
C ASP A 76 -2.79 -15.42 -7.49
N HIS A 77 -3.73 -16.37 -7.56
CA HIS A 77 -3.96 -17.23 -8.73
C HIS A 77 -4.64 -16.51 -9.91
N THR A 78 -4.74 -15.19 -9.83
CA THR A 78 -5.20 -14.29 -10.89
C THR A 78 -4.15 -13.18 -11.03
N PRO A 79 -4.01 -12.50 -12.19
CA PRO A 79 -2.87 -11.62 -12.48
C PRO A 79 -2.89 -10.32 -11.65
N GLY A 80 -2.68 -10.45 -10.34
CA GLY A 80 -2.83 -9.40 -9.35
C GLY A 80 -1.88 -9.60 -8.19
N LEU A 81 -1.45 -8.48 -7.63
CA LEU A 81 -0.62 -8.39 -6.45
C LEU A 81 -1.44 -7.75 -5.34
N HIS A 82 -1.35 -8.30 -4.14
CA HIS A 82 -2.00 -7.72 -2.97
C HIS A 82 -1.03 -7.70 -1.79
N LEU A 83 -1.19 -6.71 -0.91
CA LEU A 83 -0.47 -6.72 0.35
C LEU A 83 -1.15 -7.73 1.27
N SER A 84 -0.36 -8.61 1.87
CA SER A 84 -0.87 -9.72 2.66
C SER A 84 -0.29 -9.73 4.06
N ARG A 85 -1.06 -10.23 5.02
CA ARG A 85 -0.60 -10.42 6.41
C ARG A 85 0.68 -11.24 6.51
N VAL A 86 0.92 -12.14 5.54
CA VAL A 86 2.09 -13.03 5.53
C VAL A 86 3.37 -12.29 5.15
N THR A 87 3.25 -11.12 4.51
CA THR A 87 4.40 -10.31 4.10
C THR A 87 4.81 -9.28 5.15
N VAL A 88 3.93 -8.98 6.14
CA VAL A 88 4.21 -8.02 7.22
C VAL A 88 5.47 -8.37 8.01
N MET A 89 5.74 -9.67 8.23
CA MET A 89 6.95 -10.09 8.95
C MET A 89 8.22 -9.96 8.11
N ALA A 90 8.15 -9.88 6.78
CA ALA A 90 9.32 -9.84 5.90
C ALA A 90 10.27 -8.68 6.24
N THR A 91 9.71 -7.55 6.69
CA THR A 91 10.43 -6.33 7.06
C THR A 91 11.47 -6.55 8.16
N GLU A 92 11.18 -7.42 9.12
CA GLU A 92 12.12 -7.75 10.19
C GLU A 92 13.40 -8.44 9.66
N TYR A 93 13.29 -9.12 8.52
CA TYR A 93 14.37 -9.90 7.92
C TYR A 93 15.19 -9.11 6.91
N HIS A 94 14.54 -8.41 5.98
CA HIS A 94 15.25 -7.62 4.98
C HIS A 94 15.69 -6.23 5.48
N ARG A 95 15.11 -5.73 6.60
CA ARG A 95 15.48 -4.47 7.27
C ARG A 95 15.46 -3.22 6.36
N ARG A 96 14.49 -3.16 5.46
CA ARG A 96 14.28 -1.99 4.57
C ARG A 96 12.92 -1.35 4.88
N PRO A 97 12.77 -0.04 4.68
CA PRO A 97 11.45 0.57 4.63
C PRO A 97 10.58 -0.19 3.63
N THR A 98 9.34 -0.50 3.98
CA THR A 98 8.48 -1.27 3.08
C THR A 98 7.06 -0.72 3.02
N LEU A 99 6.44 -0.92 1.86
CA LEU A 99 5.00 -0.98 1.70
C LEU A 99 4.56 -2.44 1.82
N SER A 100 4.12 -2.81 3.01
CA SER A 100 3.50 -4.09 3.33
C SER A 100 2.22 -3.85 4.14
N GLY A 101 1.35 -4.83 4.28
CA GLY A 101 0.11 -4.59 5.02
C GLY A 101 -0.90 -5.72 5.01
N PHE A 102 -1.92 -5.52 5.86
CA PHE A 102 -3.10 -6.36 5.94
C PHE A 102 -4.34 -5.47 5.88
N THR A 103 -5.37 -5.91 5.15
CA THR A 103 -6.55 -5.13 4.79
C THR A 103 -7.25 -4.35 5.91
N PRO A 104 -7.36 -4.83 7.16
CA PRO A 104 -8.05 -4.09 8.22
C PRO A 104 -7.33 -2.79 8.65
N PHE A 105 -6.08 -2.60 8.24
CA PHE A 105 -5.24 -1.47 8.66
C PHE A 105 -4.68 -0.67 7.48
N HIS A 106 -5.14 -0.92 6.26
CA HIS A 106 -4.70 -0.14 5.11
C HIS A 106 -5.24 1.29 5.21
N PRO A 107 -4.38 2.32 5.26
CA PRO A 107 -4.81 3.68 5.00
C PRO A 107 -5.51 3.75 3.64
N ARG A 108 -6.45 4.69 3.47
CA ARG A 108 -7.22 4.85 2.21
C ARG A 108 -6.34 4.94 0.96
N TRP A 109 -5.12 5.45 1.09
CA TRP A 109 -4.16 5.51 -0.01
C TRP A 109 -3.65 4.13 -0.42
N ILE A 110 -3.36 3.24 0.54
CA ILE A 110 -2.98 1.85 0.28
C ILE A 110 -4.15 1.12 -0.38
N GLU A 111 -5.37 1.35 0.07
CA GLU A 111 -6.57 0.78 -0.56
C GLU A 111 -6.69 1.21 -2.01
N LYS A 112 -6.51 2.50 -2.31
CA LYS A 112 -6.50 3.01 -3.68
C LYS A 112 -5.42 2.34 -4.52
N LEU A 113 -4.20 2.21 -3.99
CA LEU A 113 -3.09 1.55 -4.68
C LEU A 113 -3.38 0.07 -4.99
N GLN A 114 -4.11 -0.61 -4.10
CA GLN A 114 -4.53 -1.99 -4.28
C GLN A 114 -5.80 -2.19 -5.12
N ARG A 115 -6.53 -1.10 -5.46
CA ARG A 115 -7.71 -1.21 -6.33
C ARG A 115 -7.33 -1.88 -7.65
N GLY A 116 -8.22 -2.74 -8.13
CA GLY A 116 -7.95 -3.55 -9.31
C GLY A 116 -6.96 -4.70 -9.09
N ARG A 117 -6.68 -5.12 -7.84
CA ARG A 117 -5.70 -6.18 -7.49
C ARG A 117 -4.24 -5.76 -7.72
N GLY A 118 -3.90 -4.55 -7.28
CA GLY A 118 -2.53 -4.03 -7.40
C GLY A 118 -2.14 -3.63 -8.83
N LEU A 119 -3.13 -3.39 -9.70
CA LEU A 119 -2.93 -2.91 -11.06
C LEU A 119 -2.15 -1.60 -11.11
N LEU A 120 -2.27 -0.73 -10.10
CA LEU A 120 -1.48 0.50 -10.05
C LEU A 120 0.02 0.27 -9.88
N PHE A 121 0.45 -0.86 -9.29
CA PHE A 121 1.87 -1.22 -9.34
C PHE A 121 2.32 -1.43 -10.78
N ARG A 122 1.52 -2.16 -11.55
CA ARG A 122 1.80 -2.50 -12.94
C ARG A 122 1.70 -1.29 -13.87
N ASP A 123 0.73 -0.42 -13.62
CA ASP A 123 0.39 0.63 -14.58
C ASP A 123 1.14 1.94 -14.30
N ARG A 124 1.81 2.07 -13.13
CA ARG A 124 2.55 3.28 -12.72
C ARG A 124 3.95 2.97 -12.16
N PRO A 125 4.82 2.23 -12.88
CA PRO A 125 6.18 1.93 -12.43
C PRO A 125 7.02 3.19 -12.15
N ASP A 126 6.81 4.23 -12.96
CA ASP A 126 7.53 5.50 -12.86
C ASP A 126 7.23 6.22 -11.54
N TRP A 127 5.96 6.22 -11.11
CA TRP A 127 5.53 6.81 -9.84
C TRP A 127 6.19 6.11 -8.64
N LEU A 128 6.34 4.79 -8.69
CA LEU A 128 6.97 4.03 -7.60
C LEU A 128 8.45 4.39 -7.47
N GLY A 129 9.18 4.45 -8.59
CA GLY A 129 10.59 4.86 -8.60
C GLY A 129 10.77 6.27 -8.04
N GLN A 130 9.90 7.17 -8.45
CA GLN A 130 9.84 8.55 -7.97
C GLN A 130 9.62 8.70 -6.47
N HIS A 131 8.88 7.78 -5.83
CA HIS A 131 8.59 7.79 -4.39
C HIS A 131 9.61 6.97 -3.58
N GLY A 132 10.78 6.71 -4.15
CA GLY A 132 11.87 6.02 -3.46
C GLY A 132 11.71 4.51 -3.36
N PHE A 133 10.71 3.90 -4.00
CA PHE A 133 10.65 2.44 -4.13
C PHE A 133 11.69 1.97 -5.15
N ARG A 134 12.41 0.91 -4.80
CA ARG A 134 13.45 0.33 -5.67
C ARG A 134 13.24 -1.15 -5.95
N PHE A 135 12.56 -1.85 -5.05
CA PHE A 135 12.32 -3.28 -5.20
C PHE A 135 10.85 -3.63 -4.98
N LEU A 136 10.32 -4.45 -5.87
CA LEU A 136 9.06 -5.15 -5.67
C LEU A 136 9.38 -6.61 -5.35
N VAL A 137 8.94 -7.08 -4.19
CA VAL A 137 9.15 -8.44 -3.68
C VAL A 137 7.83 -9.19 -3.82
N VAL A 138 7.84 -10.20 -4.68
CA VAL A 138 6.66 -11.01 -5.00
C VAL A 138 6.78 -12.36 -4.33
N HIS A 139 5.88 -12.61 -3.39
CA HIS A 139 5.74 -13.87 -2.69
C HIS A 139 4.87 -14.85 -3.49
N ASN A 140 5.31 -16.11 -3.55
CA ASN A 140 4.60 -17.24 -4.14
C ASN A 140 4.12 -16.99 -5.60
N PRO A 141 5.01 -16.54 -6.51
CA PRO A 141 4.64 -16.34 -7.90
C PRO A 141 4.25 -17.67 -8.55
N PRO A 142 3.16 -17.73 -9.35
CA PRO A 142 2.78 -18.95 -10.04
C PRO A 142 3.77 -19.32 -11.16
N PRO A 143 3.80 -20.58 -11.61
CA PRO A 143 4.77 -21.03 -12.63
C PRO A 143 4.69 -20.28 -13.96
N ASP A 144 3.50 -19.78 -14.32
CA ASP A 144 3.23 -19.06 -15.56
C ASP A 144 3.24 -17.54 -15.39
N TRP A 145 3.64 -17.02 -14.23
CA TRP A 145 3.55 -15.60 -13.90
C TRP A 145 4.30 -14.70 -14.89
N ALA A 146 5.34 -15.21 -15.56
CA ALA A 146 6.07 -14.50 -16.60
C ALA A 146 5.18 -14.05 -17.77
N LYS A 147 4.07 -14.74 -18.03
CA LYS A 147 3.08 -14.38 -19.06
C LYS A 147 2.28 -13.12 -18.71
N TRP A 148 2.37 -12.63 -17.47
CA TRP A 148 1.56 -11.51 -17.00
C TRP A 148 2.12 -10.14 -17.38
N GLY A 149 3.31 -10.09 -17.99
CA GLY A 149 3.83 -8.87 -18.64
C GLY A 149 4.08 -7.71 -17.67
N TRP A 150 4.64 -7.98 -16.49
CA TRP A 150 4.97 -6.93 -15.53
C TRP A 150 6.02 -5.98 -16.10
N PRO A 151 5.88 -4.66 -15.91
CA PRO A 151 6.78 -3.65 -16.48
C PRO A 151 8.16 -3.61 -15.80
N PHE A 152 8.37 -4.42 -14.77
CA PHE A 152 9.58 -4.38 -13.95
C PHE A 152 10.59 -5.43 -14.40
N PRO A 153 11.86 -5.06 -14.61
CA PRO A 153 12.91 -6.06 -14.83
C PRO A 153 13.02 -7.00 -13.62
N LEU A 154 13.00 -8.31 -13.91
CA LEU A 154 13.27 -9.36 -12.93
C LEU A 154 14.75 -9.29 -12.54
N GLU A 155 15.02 -9.11 -11.26
CA GLU A 155 16.38 -9.17 -10.73
C GLU A 155 16.76 -10.63 -10.48
N ARG A 156 15.98 -11.35 -9.68
CA ARG A 156 16.20 -12.76 -9.37
C ARG A 156 15.01 -13.41 -8.67
N CYS A 157 14.81 -14.70 -8.90
CA CYS A 157 13.95 -15.56 -8.08
C CYS A 157 14.80 -16.43 -7.17
N PHE A 158 14.36 -16.60 -5.92
CA PHE A 158 15.04 -17.37 -4.90
C PHE A 158 14.17 -18.53 -4.47
N ASP A 159 14.78 -19.70 -4.41
CA ASP A 159 14.15 -20.89 -3.84
C ASP A 159 13.99 -20.75 -2.32
N PRO A 160 12.96 -21.39 -1.74
CA PRO A 160 12.78 -21.42 -0.29
C PRO A 160 13.96 -22.10 0.41
N PRO A 161 14.24 -21.73 1.67
CA PRO A 161 15.33 -22.33 2.43
C PRO A 161 15.09 -23.85 2.65
N PRO A 162 16.16 -24.66 2.72
CA PRO A 162 16.04 -26.09 3.02
C PRO A 162 15.56 -26.27 4.48
N GLY A 163 14.29 -26.62 4.65
CA GLY A 163 13.69 -26.92 5.96
C GLY A 163 12.41 -26.12 6.24
N PRO A 164 11.82 -26.29 7.44
CA PRO A 164 10.57 -25.62 7.79
C PRO A 164 10.78 -24.11 7.93
N SER A 165 10.05 -23.34 7.14
CA SER A 165 10.07 -21.87 7.16
C SER A 165 8.67 -21.31 6.89
N PRO A 166 8.31 -20.14 7.43
CA PRO A 166 7.08 -19.43 7.05
C PRO A 166 7.01 -19.12 5.55
N TRP A 167 8.14 -19.07 4.86
CA TRP A 167 8.26 -18.85 3.41
C TRP A 167 8.68 -20.13 2.70
N GLY A 168 7.87 -21.18 2.80
CA GLY A 168 8.07 -22.46 2.10
C GLY A 168 7.76 -22.41 0.60
N TYR A 169 7.94 -21.25 -0.04
CA TYR A 169 7.59 -20.97 -1.43
C TYR A 169 8.62 -20.01 -2.04
N PRO A 170 8.76 -19.98 -3.39
CA PRO A 170 9.71 -19.07 -4.04
C PRO A 170 9.32 -17.60 -3.82
N ILE A 171 10.35 -16.75 -3.79
CA ILE A 171 10.19 -15.28 -3.77
C ILE A 171 11.01 -14.70 -4.91
N CYS A 172 10.37 -13.87 -5.74
CA CYS A 172 11.03 -13.15 -6.82
C CYS A 172 11.14 -11.65 -6.49
N ILE A 173 12.28 -11.07 -6.85
CA ILE A 173 12.58 -9.67 -6.67
C ILE A 173 12.64 -9.01 -8.04
N PHE A 174 11.92 -7.90 -8.17
CA PHE A 174 11.92 -7.03 -9.34
C PHE A 174 12.55 -5.71 -8.98
N ARG A 175 13.27 -5.14 -9.93
CA ARG A 175 13.81 -3.81 -9.79
C ARG A 175 12.82 -2.80 -10.36
N ILE A 176 12.47 -1.81 -9.56
CA ILE A 176 11.67 -0.67 -9.99
C ILE A 176 12.67 0.35 -10.57
N PRO A 177 12.53 0.75 -11.85
CA PRO A 177 13.45 1.68 -12.47
C PRO A 177 13.58 2.97 -11.68
N ASP A 178 14.82 3.39 -11.42
CA ASP A 178 15.07 4.72 -10.90
C ASP A 178 14.84 5.73 -12.03
N ARG A 179 13.78 6.52 -11.90
CA ARG A 179 13.43 7.59 -12.84
C ARG A 179 13.84 8.97 -12.30
N GLY A 180 14.69 9.01 -11.27
CA GLY A 180 14.96 10.20 -10.48
C GLY A 180 13.79 10.52 -9.54
N GLU A 181 14.03 11.46 -8.62
CA GLU A 181 12.92 12.14 -7.95
C GLU A 181 12.19 12.97 -9.02
N PRO A 182 10.85 12.93 -9.10
CA PRO A 182 10.14 13.86 -9.94
C PRO A 182 10.32 15.25 -9.36
N GLU A 183 10.45 16.27 -10.20
CA GLU A 183 10.20 17.66 -9.79
C GLU A 183 8.77 17.86 -9.28
N ILE A 184 7.87 16.89 -9.46
CA ILE A 184 6.59 16.80 -8.75
C ILE A 184 6.84 16.33 -7.30
N THR A 185 7.33 17.25 -6.49
CA THR A 185 7.54 17.00 -5.07
C THR A 185 6.18 16.96 -4.36
N ASN A 186 5.68 15.73 -4.17
CA ASN A 186 4.95 15.27 -2.98
C ASN A 186 3.40 15.05 -3.01
N PRO A 187 2.61 15.33 -4.06
CA PRO A 187 1.20 14.92 -4.09
C PRO A 187 0.96 13.60 -4.85
N TRP A 188 0.42 12.61 -4.15
CA TRP A 188 -0.18 11.42 -4.75
C TRP A 188 -1.54 11.73 -5.36
N LEU A 189 -1.58 11.78 -6.68
CA LEU A 189 -2.78 12.00 -7.47
C LEU A 189 -3.79 10.85 -7.29
N LEU A 190 -5.02 11.21 -6.93
CA LEU A 190 -6.12 10.30 -6.72
C LEU A 190 -7.05 10.28 -7.94
N ASP A 191 -8.24 10.86 -7.81
CA ASP A 191 -9.28 10.88 -8.82
C ASP A 191 -9.28 12.26 -9.52
N GLY A 192 -9.73 12.33 -10.78
CA GLY A 192 -9.79 13.58 -11.55
C GLY A 192 -8.49 14.01 -12.22
N TRP A 193 -7.56 13.08 -12.45
CA TRP A 193 -6.31 13.33 -13.17
C TRP A 193 -6.19 12.39 -14.37
N SER A 194 -5.65 12.91 -15.48
CA SER A 194 -5.29 12.09 -16.64
C SER A 194 -4.08 11.21 -16.36
N GLY A 195 -3.72 10.38 -17.35
CA GLY A 195 -2.38 9.79 -17.42
C GLY A 195 -1.30 10.88 -17.53
N PRO A 196 -0.09 10.64 -17.00
CA PRO A 196 1.00 11.58 -17.11
C PRO A 196 1.52 11.67 -18.54
N GLU A 197 1.87 12.88 -18.95
CA GLU A 197 2.49 13.20 -20.23
C GLU A 197 3.88 13.80 -20.01
N SER A 198 4.68 13.90 -21.08
CA SER A 198 6.07 14.42 -20.98
C SER A 198 6.17 15.86 -20.50
N TRP A 199 5.07 16.62 -20.58
CA TRP A 199 5.00 18.04 -20.25
C TRP A 199 4.11 18.32 -19.02
N GLY A 200 3.35 17.35 -18.50
CA GLY A 200 2.40 17.61 -17.41
C GLY A 200 1.33 16.54 -17.24
N ILE A 201 0.29 16.90 -16.50
CA ILE A 201 -0.86 16.04 -16.18
C ILE A 201 -2.11 16.91 -16.26
N TRP A 202 -3.15 16.45 -16.97
CA TRP A 202 -4.42 17.15 -16.97
C TRP A 202 -5.19 16.89 -15.69
N ALA A 203 -5.77 17.95 -15.13
CA ALA A 203 -6.85 17.81 -14.18
C ALA A 203 -8.18 17.77 -14.96
N GLU A 204 -8.92 16.70 -14.79
CA GLU A 204 -10.11 16.38 -15.58
C GLU A 204 -11.40 16.61 -14.77
N GLY A 205 -12.44 17.10 -15.46
CA GLY A 205 -13.73 17.39 -14.85
C GLY A 205 -13.74 18.69 -14.04
N THR A 206 -14.53 18.72 -12.98
CA THR A 206 -14.70 19.91 -12.11
C THR A 206 -13.97 19.80 -10.77
N GLU A 207 -13.42 18.62 -10.47
CA GLU A 207 -12.69 18.37 -9.23
C GLU A 207 -11.61 17.31 -9.45
N ALA A 208 -10.41 17.58 -8.96
CA ALA A 208 -9.30 16.64 -8.90
C ALA A 208 -8.74 16.55 -7.47
N ARG A 209 -8.34 15.35 -7.05
CA ARG A 209 -7.96 15.06 -5.65
C ARG A 209 -6.56 14.49 -5.58
N ALA A 210 -5.78 14.90 -4.59
CA ALA A 210 -4.46 14.34 -4.33
C ALA A 210 -4.22 14.16 -2.83
N LEU A 211 -3.23 13.35 -2.45
CA LEU A 211 -2.75 13.24 -1.08
C LEU A 211 -1.31 13.74 -1.00
N TRP A 212 -1.06 14.71 -0.14
CA TRP A 212 0.28 15.19 0.16
C TRP A 212 0.81 14.52 1.42
N LEU A 213 1.97 13.87 1.34
CA LEU A 213 2.59 13.17 2.46
C LEU A 213 3.83 13.93 2.92
N THR A 214 3.77 14.57 4.09
CA THR A 214 4.94 15.29 4.62
C THR A 214 5.44 14.68 5.92
N ASP A 215 6.75 14.56 6.03
CA ASP A 215 7.48 14.30 7.27
C ASP A 215 8.22 15.55 7.79
N ARG A 216 8.13 16.67 7.06
CA ARG A 216 8.88 17.89 7.33
C ARG A 216 8.29 18.70 8.49
N LEU A 217 9.06 18.78 9.55
CA LEU A 217 8.77 19.62 10.72
C LEU A 217 9.07 21.12 10.52
N GLU A 218 9.76 21.47 9.43
CA GLU A 218 10.22 22.84 9.19
C GLU A 218 9.21 23.65 8.37
N GLU A 219 8.66 24.68 9.01
CA GLU A 219 7.84 25.72 8.39
C GLU A 219 8.70 26.92 8.00
N PRO A 220 8.32 27.73 6.98
CA PRO A 220 7.06 27.69 6.24
C PRO A 220 7.03 26.71 5.06
N LEU A 221 5.91 26.01 4.91
CA LEU A 221 5.63 25.14 3.76
C LEU A 221 4.82 25.90 2.70
N PHE A 222 5.08 25.59 1.43
CA PHE A 222 4.38 26.18 0.29
C PHE A 222 3.87 25.09 -0.65
N LEU A 223 2.67 25.29 -1.18
CA LEU A 223 2.19 24.57 -2.36
C LEU A 223 2.54 25.43 -3.58
N GLU A 224 3.38 24.88 -4.46
CA GLU A 224 3.76 25.50 -5.72
C GLU A 224 3.21 24.67 -6.88
N LEU A 225 2.60 25.34 -7.86
CA LEU A 225 2.03 24.73 -9.05
C LEU A 225 2.46 25.54 -10.27
N VAL A 226 2.74 24.84 -11.36
CA VAL A 226 2.82 25.44 -12.69
C VAL A 226 1.63 24.90 -13.47
N ALA A 227 0.72 25.78 -13.88
CA ALA A 227 -0.55 25.37 -14.46
C ALA A 227 -1.03 26.34 -15.54
N PHE A 228 -1.81 25.82 -16.49
CA PHE A 228 -2.54 26.58 -17.49
C PHE A 228 -3.92 25.95 -17.72
N PRO A 229 -4.94 26.74 -18.07
CA PRO A 229 -6.31 26.23 -18.23
C PRO A 229 -6.55 25.68 -19.64
N PHE A 230 -7.56 24.82 -19.77
CA PHE A 230 -8.17 24.52 -21.07
C PHE A 230 -9.18 25.61 -21.45
N CYS A 231 -8.73 26.64 -22.17
CA CYS A 231 -9.58 27.78 -22.52
C CYS A 231 -10.78 27.43 -23.41
N GLN A 232 -11.95 27.92 -23.03
CA GLN A 232 -13.11 28.03 -23.91
C GLN A 232 -13.37 29.50 -24.25
N PRO A 233 -13.75 29.84 -25.50
CA PRO A 233 -14.05 31.22 -25.87
C PRO A 233 -15.06 31.88 -24.94
N GLY A 234 -14.72 33.07 -24.43
CA GLY A 234 -15.60 33.88 -23.57
C GLY A 234 -15.77 33.35 -22.13
N LYS A 235 -15.01 32.34 -21.72
CA LYS A 235 -15.06 31.79 -20.35
C LYS A 235 -13.70 31.92 -19.66
N ILE A 236 -13.72 32.50 -18.47
CA ILE A 236 -12.54 32.64 -17.61
C ILE A 236 -12.54 31.45 -16.66
N GLN A 237 -11.44 30.69 -16.61
CA GLN A 237 -11.32 29.57 -15.68
C GLN A 237 -10.84 30.04 -14.31
N ARG A 238 -11.36 29.38 -13.27
CA ARG A 238 -10.97 29.58 -11.88
C ARG A 238 -10.58 28.23 -11.27
N LEU A 239 -9.44 28.24 -10.60
CA LEU A 239 -8.92 27.16 -9.78
C LEU A 239 -9.07 27.53 -8.31
N GLU A 240 -9.66 26.65 -7.52
CA GLU A 240 -9.66 26.74 -6.06
C GLU A 240 -9.00 25.52 -5.45
N VAL A 241 -8.14 25.73 -4.46
CA VAL A 241 -7.40 24.66 -3.81
C VAL A 241 -7.73 24.61 -2.33
N PHE A 242 -8.00 23.40 -1.86
CA PHE A 242 -8.33 23.10 -0.47
C PHE A 242 -7.33 22.09 0.09
N LEU A 243 -6.91 22.30 1.34
CA LEU A 243 -6.09 21.39 2.12
C LEU A 243 -6.90 20.91 3.32
N ASN A 244 -7.14 19.60 3.42
CA ASN A 244 -7.96 18.98 4.47
C ASN A 244 -9.32 19.68 4.66
N GLY A 245 -9.93 20.09 3.54
CA GLY A 245 -11.20 20.82 3.52
C GLY A 245 -11.12 22.32 3.82
N SER A 246 -9.97 22.84 4.23
CA SER A 246 -9.74 24.28 4.44
C SER A 246 -9.30 24.93 3.13
N SER A 247 -9.87 26.08 2.76
CA SER A 247 -9.44 26.81 1.55
C SER A 247 -8.00 27.30 1.73
N LEU A 248 -7.14 26.92 0.78
CA LEU A 248 -5.74 27.33 0.73
C LEU A 248 -5.57 28.59 -0.13
N GLY A 249 -6.32 28.66 -1.23
CA GLY A 249 -6.29 29.80 -2.14
C GLY A 249 -7.09 29.54 -3.42
N ALA A 250 -7.15 30.57 -4.26
CA ALA A 250 -7.75 30.49 -5.58
C ALA A 250 -6.93 31.30 -6.59
N GLU A 251 -6.90 30.84 -7.83
CA GLU A 251 -6.28 31.52 -8.97
C GLU A 251 -7.31 31.63 -10.10
N THR A 252 -7.28 32.75 -10.81
CA THR A 252 -8.13 32.97 -11.99
C THR A 252 -7.24 33.12 -13.20
N PHE A 253 -7.57 32.42 -14.28
CA PHE A 253 -6.81 32.45 -15.52
C PHE A 253 -7.54 33.32 -16.55
N PRO A 254 -7.17 34.61 -16.71
CA PRO A 254 -7.78 35.50 -17.70
C PRO A 254 -7.41 35.13 -19.13
N ASP A 255 -6.33 34.37 -19.31
CA ASP A 255 -5.77 33.91 -20.57
C ASP A 255 -5.38 32.42 -20.45
N CYS A 256 -4.86 31.87 -21.55
CA CYS A 256 -4.44 30.47 -21.64
C CYS A 256 -2.96 30.28 -21.36
N GLN A 257 -2.30 31.27 -20.75
CA GLN A 257 -0.87 31.19 -20.49
C GLN A 257 -0.60 30.40 -19.21
N GLU A 258 0.57 29.79 -19.20
CA GLU A 258 1.12 29.14 -18.02
C GLU A 258 1.38 30.15 -16.92
N ARG A 259 1.07 29.74 -15.69
CA ARG A 259 1.29 30.54 -14.48
C ARG A 259 1.93 29.69 -13.40
N THR A 260 2.90 30.28 -12.72
CA THR A 260 3.43 29.77 -11.47
C THR A 260 2.59 30.31 -10.32
N ILE A 261 1.95 29.41 -9.59
CA ILE A 261 1.06 29.71 -8.48
C ILE A 261 1.70 29.21 -7.20
N ARG A 262 1.68 30.04 -6.15
CA ARG A 262 2.29 29.72 -4.87
C ARG A 262 1.39 30.11 -3.72
N TRP A 263 0.97 29.14 -2.91
CA TRP A 263 0.23 29.39 -1.68
C TRP A 263 1.00 28.91 -0.46
N ARG A 264 0.97 29.70 0.60
CA ARG A 264 1.54 29.31 1.88
C ARG A 264 0.61 28.34 2.59
N ILE A 265 1.15 27.20 3.01
CA ILE A 265 0.43 26.22 3.82
C ILE A 265 0.39 26.74 5.26
N PRO A 266 -0.80 26.83 5.89
CA PRO A 266 -0.92 27.23 7.28
C PRO A 266 -0.08 26.34 8.21
N GLY A 267 0.36 26.87 9.34
CA GLY A 267 1.14 26.08 10.29
C GLY A 267 0.34 24.93 10.91
N GLY A 268 1.03 23.90 11.38
CA GLY A 268 0.42 22.73 12.04
C GLY A 268 0.13 21.52 11.14
N TRP A 269 0.46 21.61 9.84
CA TRP A 269 0.37 20.49 8.89
C TRP A 269 1.72 19.80 8.64
N ALA A 270 2.61 19.83 9.64
CA ALA A 270 4.00 19.43 9.53
C ALA A 270 4.23 17.92 9.34
N ARG A 271 3.29 17.06 9.77
CA ARG A 271 3.47 15.61 9.66
C ARG A 271 2.17 14.87 9.38
N GLY A 272 2.20 14.01 8.37
CA GLY A 272 1.12 13.09 8.08
C GLY A 272 0.70 13.08 6.61
N VAL A 273 -0.52 12.60 6.41
CA VAL A 273 -1.17 12.53 5.10
C VAL A 273 -2.25 13.60 5.05
N HIS A 274 -2.15 14.50 4.09
CA HIS A 274 -3.08 15.62 3.92
C HIS A 274 -3.79 15.49 2.58
N GLU A 275 -5.10 15.74 2.56
CA GLU A 275 -5.88 15.74 1.33
C GLU A 275 -5.80 17.12 0.67
N LEU A 276 -5.43 17.12 -0.61
CA LEU A 276 -5.52 18.26 -1.51
C LEU A 276 -6.72 18.05 -2.44
N VAL A 277 -7.58 19.06 -2.54
CA VAL A 277 -8.69 19.08 -3.49
C VAL A 277 -8.57 20.33 -4.35
N PHE A 278 -8.55 20.11 -5.66
CA PHE A 278 -8.52 21.14 -6.69
C PHE A 278 -9.90 21.19 -7.32
N ARG A 279 -10.54 22.36 -7.30
CA ARG A 279 -11.85 22.57 -7.94
C ARG A 279 -11.70 23.53 -9.09
N PHE A 280 -12.33 23.17 -10.21
CA PHE A 280 -12.29 23.90 -11.44
C PHE A 280 -13.70 24.37 -11.78
N ALA A 281 -13.85 25.67 -11.97
CA ALA A 281 -15.09 26.30 -12.38
C ALA A 281 -14.79 27.43 -13.37
N TYR A 282 -15.85 28.01 -13.92
CA TYR A 282 -15.75 29.29 -14.61
C TYR A 282 -16.02 30.43 -13.62
N ALA A 283 -15.26 31.52 -13.73
CA ALA A 283 -15.38 32.71 -12.89
C ALA A 283 -16.62 33.55 -13.26
#